data_AF-A0A1F5LPR6-F1
#
_entry.id   AF-A0A1F5LPR6-F1
#
_cell.length_a   1.000
_cell.length_b   1.000
_cell.length_c   1.000
_cell.angle_alpha   90.00
_cell.angle_beta   90.00
_cell.angle_gamma   90.00
#
_symmetry.space_group_name_H-M   'P 1'
#
loop_
_entity.id
_entity.type
_entity.pdbx_description
1 polymer ?
#
loop_
_entity_poly.entity_id
_entity_poly.type
_entity_poly.pdbx_seq_one_letter_code
_entity_poly.pdbx_strand_id
1 'polypeptide(L)'
;MMNQKREIKDQSTAAGDNLEDPFPFNETIRMESDICGGADPLLLDALENPQNIRRVVQEGIILAGGAVAILLQVAAPGVARGVDEHSNFAYRPVDRLRTTMTYIYCMAFGTREEKRIVVKMVHMAHASVNGPGYSADDPTLQLWVAATLYAVGTGLYQRIFGNMDEETAEALYREYAILAVSLRVRPEMWPANRKAFWKYWDHQIATLKITEYAERVAKDLLYNTKAPLRVRAVLPLV
;
A
#
# COMPACT_ATOMS: atom_id res chain seq x y z
N MET A 1 -57.49 23.05 -24.83
CA MET A 1 -56.31 22.90 -23.98
C MET A 1 -55.85 21.46 -24.07
N MET A 2 -54.94 21.17 -25.02
CA MET A 2 -54.40 19.84 -25.30
C MET A 2 -53.08 19.65 -24.55
N ASN A 3 -52.90 18.45 -24.00
CA ASN A 3 -51.78 18.03 -23.17
C ASN A 3 -51.09 16.86 -23.90
N GLN A 4 -49.85 16.99 -24.38
CA GLN A 4 -48.96 15.83 -24.54
C GLN A 4 -47.49 16.19 -24.81
N LYS A 5 -46.70 15.96 -23.76
CA LYS A 5 -45.32 15.43 -23.64
C LYS A 5 -44.39 15.48 -24.86
N ARG A 6 -43.24 16.11 -24.62
CA ARG A 6 -42.01 16.12 -25.43
C ARG A 6 -41.50 14.70 -25.69
N GLU A 7 -41.19 14.43 -26.95
CA GLU A 7 -40.29 13.38 -27.40
C GLU A 7 -38.85 13.71 -26.95
N ILE A 8 -38.20 12.78 -26.25
CA ILE A 8 -36.74 12.72 -26.21
C ILE A 8 -36.37 11.33 -26.72
N LYS A 9 -35.65 11.36 -27.84
CA LYS A 9 -35.23 10.23 -28.65
C LYS A 9 -34.14 9.45 -27.91
N ASP A 10 -34.35 8.16 -27.81
CA ASP A 10 -33.38 7.15 -27.41
C ASP A 10 -32.22 7.15 -28.43
N GLN A 11 -30.99 7.38 -27.94
CA GLN A 11 -29.74 7.16 -28.67
C GLN A 11 -28.76 6.46 -27.73
N SER A 12 -29.08 5.20 -27.43
CA SER A 12 -28.08 4.16 -27.26
C SER A 12 -27.36 3.95 -28.60
N THR A 13 -26.05 4.20 -28.67
CA THR A 13 -25.08 3.37 -29.40
C THR A 13 -23.63 3.84 -29.17
N ALA A 14 -22.84 2.89 -28.66
CA ALA A 14 -21.45 2.59 -29.03
C ALA A 14 -20.38 3.71 -28.93
N ALA A 15 -19.69 3.73 -27.79
CA ALA A 15 -18.25 3.92 -27.74
C ALA A 15 -17.70 2.96 -26.68
N GLY A 16 -17.37 1.74 -27.11
CA GLY A 16 -16.64 0.78 -26.30
C GLY A 16 -15.19 1.22 -26.23
N ASP A 17 -14.82 1.89 -25.15
CA ASP A 17 -13.42 2.10 -24.79
C ASP A 17 -12.86 0.75 -24.33
N ASN A 18 -12.17 0.06 -25.24
CA ASN A 18 -11.25 -1.02 -24.95
C ASN A 18 -10.06 -0.45 -24.13
N LEU A 19 -10.27 -0.27 -22.84
CA LEU A 19 -9.18 -0.13 -21.87
C LEU A 19 -8.79 -1.53 -21.43
N GLU A 20 -7.63 -2.00 -21.90
CA GLU A 20 -7.00 -3.22 -21.42
C GLU A 20 -6.99 -3.23 -19.88
N ASP A 21 -7.37 -4.37 -19.31
CA ASP A 21 -7.47 -4.56 -17.88
C ASP A 21 -6.07 -4.54 -17.24
N PRO A 22 -5.70 -3.52 -16.42
CA PRO A 22 -4.41 -3.50 -15.73
C PRO A 22 -4.24 -4.63 -14.71
N PHE A 23 -5.28 -5.45 -14.47
CA PHE A 23 -5.23 -6.67 -13.67
C PHE A 23 -6.06 -7.77 -14.34
N PRO A 24 -5.47 -8.64 -15.20
CA PRO A 24 -6.24 -9.69 -15.85
C PRO A 24 -6.63 -10.75 -14.81
N PHE A 25 -7.79 -10.60 -14.19
CA PHE A 25 -8.32 -11.54 -13.21
C PHE A 25 -9.42 -12.45 -13.78
N ASN A 26 -9.54 -12.54 -15.11
CA ASN A 26 -10.54 -13.37 -15.78
C ASN A 26 -9.89 -14.35 -16.77
N GLU A 27 -10.23 -15.64 -16.63
CA GLU A 27 -10.05 -16.86 -17.46
C GLU A 27 -8.75 -17.09 -18.29
N THR A 28 -8.08 -16.07 -18.80
CA THR A 28 -6.89 -16.18 -19.68
C THR A 28 -5.62 -16.63 -18.95
N ILE A 29 -5.56 -16.53 -17.61
CA ILE A 29 -4.46 -17.10 -16.81
C ILE A 29 -4.35 -18.63 -17.00
N ARG A 30 -5.43 -19.31 -17.45
CA ARG A 30 -5.36 -20.73 -17.80
C ARG A 30 -4.72 -21.03 -19.16
N MET A 31 -4.47 -20.04 -20.02
CA MET A 31 -3.87 -20.25 -21.35
C MET A 31 -2.50 -19.59 -21.56
N GLU A 32 -2.09 -18.62 -20.74
CA GLU A 32 -0.78 -17.95 -20.83
C GLU A 32 0.26 -18.41 -19.80
N SER A 33 0.04 -19.56 -19.15
CA SER A 33 1.02 -20.22 -18.28
C SER A 33 2.31 -20.65 -18.98
N ASP A 34 2.41 -20.48 -20.31
CA ASP A 34 3.49 -21.02 -21.13
C ASP A 34 4.52 -19.98 -21.61
N ILE A 35 4.41 -18.68 -21.25
CA ILE A 35 5.36 -17.65 -21.78
C ILE A 35 6.13 -16.84 -20.71
N CYS A 36 5.72 -16.81 -19.44
CA CYS A 36 6.50 -16.16 -18.38
C CYS A 36 6.50 -17.02 -17.10
N GLY A 37 7.70 -17.32 -16.57
CA GLY A 37 7.91 -18.16 -15.39
C GLY A 37 6.99 -17.79 -14.23
N GLY A 38 6.22 -18.78 -13.76
CA GLY A 38 4.99 -18.60 -13.00
C GLY A 38 5.16 -17.97 -11.63
N ALA A 39 4.34 -16.94 -11.36
CA ALA A 39 4.03 -16.51 -10.01
C ALA A 39 3.44 -17.69 -9.22
N ASP A 40 3.82 -17.81 -7.94
CA ASP A 40 3.35 -18.88 -7.05
C ASP A 40 1.81 -18.94 -7.03
N PRO A 41 1.17 -20.06 -7.40
CA PRO A 41 -0.29 -20.19 -7.37
C PRO A 41 -0.90 -19.88 -6.00
N LEU A 42 -0.17 -20.13 -4.90
CA LEU A 42 -0.61 -19.79 -3.54
C LEU A 42 -0.62 -18.28 -3.27
N LEU A 43 0.28 -17.54 -3.93
CA LEU A 43 0.29 -16.09 -3.88
C LEU A 43 -0.95 -15.55 -4.61
N LEU A 44 -1.26 -16.06 -5.80
CA LEU A 44 -2.42 -15.62 -6.57
C LEU A 44 -3.74 -15.86 -5.82
N ASP A 45 -3.94 -17.04 -5.23
CA ASP A 45 -5.11 -17.36 -4.39
C ASP A 45 -5.23 -16.42 -3.18
N ALA A 46 -4.10 -16.14 -2.51
CA ALA A 46 -4.03 -15.20 -1.38
C ALA A 46 -4.42 -13.76 -1.77
N LEU A 47 -4.20 -13.34 -3.02
CA LEU A 47 -4.60 -12.02 -3.51
C LEU A 47 -6.12 -11.92 -3.74
N GLU A 48 -6.77 -13.03 -4.10
CA GLU A 48 -8.19 -13.05 -4.44
C GLU A 48 -9.08 -13.00 -3.20
N ASN A 49 -8.74 -13.75 -2.15
CA ASN A 49 -9.55 -13.84 -0.94
C ASN A 49 -8.71 -13.83 0.34
N PRO A 50 -8.08 -12.69 0.69
CA PRO A 50 -7.21 -12.65 1.85
C PRO A 50 -8.02 -12.74 3.16
N GLN A 51 -7.71 -13.72 4.00
CA GLN A 51 -8.37 -13.95 5.30
C GLN A 51 -7.45 -13.70 6.49
N ASN A 52 -6.18 -14.05 6.37
CA ASN A 52 -5.19 -13.89 7.43
C ASN A 52 -4.80 -12.42 7.64
N ILE A 53 -4.63 -11.62 6.58
CA ILE A 53 -4.31 -10.19 6.68
C ILE A 53 -5.37 -9.42 7.46
N ARG A 54 -6.64 -9.85 7.34
CA ARG A 54 -7.77 -9.25 8.06
C ARG A 54 -7.60 -9.35 9.56
N ARG A 55 -7.04 -10.46 10.06
CA ARG A 55 -6.77 -10.67 11.50
C ARG A 55 -5.88 -9.58 12.09
N VAL A 56 -4.91 -9.09 11.31
CA VAL A 56 -4.02 -8.00 11.74
C VAL A 56 -4.65 -6.64 11.48
N VAL A 57 -5.14 -6.43 10.26
CA VAL A 57 -5.61 -5.12 9.81
C VAL A 57 -6.86 -4.66 10.55
N GLN A 58 -7.75 -5.57 10.97
CA GLN A 58 -8.95 -5.22 11.75
C GLN A 58 -8.64 -4.61 13.12
N GLU A 59 -7.45 -4.86 13.68
CA GLU A 59 -7.12 -4.44 15.04
C GLU A 59 -6.69 -2.98 15.05
N GLY A 60 -7.41 -2.14 15.78
CA GLY A 60 -7.10 -0.70 15.86
C GLY A 60 -5.68 -0.36 16.32
N ILE A 61 -4.98 -1.30 16.96
CA ILE A 61 -3.59 -1.13 17.38
C ILE A 61 -2.64 -0.87 16.21
N ILE A 62 -2.92 -1.34 15.00
CA ILE A 62 -2.07 -1.09 13.82
C ILE A 62 -1.92 0.41 13.53
N LEU A 63 -2.90 1.24 13.94
CA LEU A 63 -2.85 2.70 13.79
C LEU A 63 -1.71 3.31 14.61
N ALA A 64 -1.40 2.74 15.79
CA ALA A 64 -0.26 3.17 16.60
C ALA A 64 1.09 2.89 15.93
N GLY A 65 1.14 1.89 15.04
CA GLY A 65 2.32 1.58 14.23
C GLY A 65 2.56 2.54 13.06
N GLY A 66 1.59 3.37 12.69
CA GLY A 66 1.67 4.23 11.50
C GLY A 66 2.89 5.16 11.48
N ALA A 67 3.23 5.76 12.64
CA ALA A 67 4.40 6.63 12.78
C ALA A 67 5.72 5.86 12.59
N VAL A 68 5.80 4.63 13.10
CA VAL A 68 6.99 3.78 12.94
C VAL A 68 7.15 3.35 11.49
N ALA A 69 6.05 2.94 10.85
CA ALA A 69 6.06 2.55 9.44
C ALA A 69 6.55 3.69 8.55
N ILE A 70 6.07 4.92 8.77
CA ILE A 70 6.51 6.04 7.93
C ILE A 70 7.99 6.39 8.14
N LEU A 71 8.51 6.32 9.36
CA LEU A 71 9.94 6.55 9.62
C LEU A 71 10.81 5.54 8.88
N LEU A 72 10.40 4.26 8.87
CA LEU A 72 11.09 3.21 8.12
C LEU A 72 10.96 3.42 6.61
N GLN A 73 9.80 3.86 6.11
CA GLN A 73 9.59 4.14 4.69
C GLN A 73 10.52 5.26 4.21
N VAL A 74 10.58 6.38 4.92
CA VAL A 74 11.44 7.51 4.55
C VAL A 74 12.92 7.27 4.84
N ALA A 75 13.29 6.15 5.47
CA ALA A 75 14.70 5.73 5.51
C ALA A 75 15.24 5.39 4.10
N ALA A 76 14.37 5.05 3.14
CA ALA A 76 14.74 4.91 1.74
C ALA A 76 14.88 6.29 1.06
N PRO A 77 16.04 6.67 0.51
CA PRO A 77 16.29 8.00 -0.05
C PRO A 77 15.25 8.47 -1.07
N GLY A 78 14.84 7.59 -2.00
CA GLY A 78 13.84 7.92 -3.02
C GLY A 78 12.45 8.17 -2.42
N VAL A 79 12.07 7.41 -1.39
CA VAL A 79 10.81 7.64 -0.67
C VAL A 79 10.88 8.93 0.14
N ALA A 80 11.99 9.17 0.84
CA ALA A 80 12.22 10.37 1.63
C ALA A 80 12.04 11.64 0.77
N ARG A 81 12.68 11.66 -0.39
CA ARG A 81 12.63 12.78 -1.32
C ARG A 81 11.24 12.97 -1.90
N GLY A 82 10.58 11.89 -2.33
CA GLY A 82 9.19 11.98 -2.81
C GLY A 82 8.21 12.49 -1.76
N VAL A 83 8.37 12.11 -0.50
CA VAL A 83 7.54 12.60 0.59
C VAL A 83 7.86 14.06 0.92
N ASP A 84 9.13 14.44 1.03
CA ASP A 84 9.54 15.82 1.34
C ASP A 84 9.11 16.82 0.25
N GLU A 85 9.24 16.45 -1.03
CA GLU A 85 8.94 17.34 -2.16
C GLU A 85 7.44 17.39 -2.52
N HIS A 86 6.66 16.33 -2.26
CA HIS A 86 5.27 16.23 -2.73
C HIS A 86 4.21 16.03 -1.63
N SER A 87 4.61 15.80 -0.38
CA SER A 87 3.67 15.57 0.72
C SER A 87 3.58 16.77 1.65
N ASN A 88 2.35 17.18 1.98
CA ASN A 88 2.10 18.20 3.00
C ASN A 88 2.11 17.57 4.41
N PHE A 89 3.09 16.73 4.70
CA PHE A 89 3.14 15.87 5.90
C PHE A 89 3.06 16.67 7.20
N ALA A 90 3.75 17.81 7.26
CA ALA A 90 3.72 18.74 8.38
C ALA A 90 2.33 19.33 8.68
N TYR A 91 1.45 19.42 7.69
CA TYR A 91 0.17 20.13 7.82
C TYR A 91 -1.04 19.17 7.86
N ARG A 92 -0.92 18.00 7.24
CA ARG A 92 -2.03 17.06 7.05
C ARG A 92 -1.64 15.59 7.34
N PRO A 93 -1.00 15.28 8.49
CA PRO A 93 -0.58 13.92 8.81
C PRO A 93 -1.77 12.95 8.94
N VAL A 94 -2.91 13.43 9.45
CA VAL A 94 -4.15 12.65 9.57
C VAL A 94 -4.74 12.30 8.21
N ASP A 95 -4.72 13.22 7.25
CA ASP A 95 -5.24 12.94 5.91
C ASP A 95 -4.38 11.90 5.20
N ARG A 96 -3.06 11.95 5.38
CA ARG A 96 -2.17 10.93 4.83
C ARG A 96 -2.40 9.57 5.49
N LEU A 97 -2.53 9.53 6.81
CA LEU A 97 -2.89 8.30 7.52
C LEU A 97 -4.21 7.73 6.99
N ARG A 98 -5.21 8.59 6.80
CA ARG A 98 -6.50 8.20 6.22
C ARG A 98 -6.35 7.60 4.82
N THR A 99 -5.58 8.24 3.93
CA THR A 99 -5.37 7.70 2.56
C THR A 99 -4.68 6.34 2.58
N THR A 100 -3.62 6.17 3.38
CA THR A 100 -2.92 4.88 3.52
C THR A 100 -3.85 3.81 4.10
N MET A 101 -4.64 4.15 5.13
CA MET A 101 -5.57 3.20 5.74
C MET A 101 -6.73 2.85 4.81
N THR A 102 -7.25 3.80 4.03
CA THR A 102 -8.24 3.51 2.98
C THR A 102 -7.71 2.45 2.01
N TYR A 103 -6.46 2.59 1.57
CA TYR A 103 -5.81 1.59 0.71
C TYR A 103 -5.68 0.24 1.41
N ILE A 104 -5.09 0.19 2.60
CA ILE A 104 -4.86 -1.06 3.35
C ILE A 104 -6.17 -1.79 3.64
N TYR A 105 -7.19 -1.07 4.13
CA TYR A 105 -8.50 -1.64 4.42
C TYR A 105 -9.22 -2.13 3.16
N CYS A 106 -9.12 -1.38 2.06
CA CYS A 106 -9.70 -1.82 0.79
C CYS A 106 -9.01 -3.09 0.26
N MET A 107 -7.69 -3.19 0.37
CA MET A 107 -6.99 -4.41 -0.04
C MET A 107 -7.35 -5.62 0.84
N ALA A 108 -7.54 -5.43 2.14
CA ALA A 108 -7.92 -6.50 3.06
C ALA A 108 -9.40 -6.92 2.97
N PHE A 109 -10.32 -5.96 2.86
CA PHE A 109 -11.77 -6.18 3.03
C PHE A 109 -12.62 -5.85 1.79
N GLY A 110 -12.09 -5.06 0.86
CA GLY A 110 -12.84 -4.59 -0.30
C GLY A 110 -13.17 -5.69 -1.30
N THR A 111 -14.24 -5.47 -2.04
CA THR A 111 -14.59 -6.22 -3.25
C THR A 111 -13.55 -6.00 -4.35
N ARG A 112 -13.57 -6.84 -5.39
CA ARG A 112 -12.68 -6.71 -6.55
C ARG A 112 -12.80 -5.32 -7.21
N GLU A 113 -14.02 -4.80 -7.32
CA GLU A 113 -14.28 -3.49 -7.92
C GLU A 113 -13.76 -2.34 -7.05
N GLU A 114 -14.01 -2.37 -5.74
CA GLU A 114 -13.48 -1.36 -4.81
C GLU A 114 -11.95 -1.34 -4.84
N LYS A 115 -11.31 -2.53 -4.87
CA LYS A 115 -9.85 -2.65 -5.00
C LYS A 115 -9.35 -1.97 -6.27
N ARG A 116 -9.99 -2.22 -7.43
CA ARG A 116 -9.63 -1.56 -8.71
C ARG A 116 -9.73 -0.04 -8.63
N ILE A 117 -10.83 0.47 -8.07
CA ILE A 117 -11.06 1.92 -7.94
C ILE A 117 -9.98 2.56 -7.08
N VAL A 118 -9.70 1.97 -5.91
CA VAL A 118 -8.71 2.51 -4.97
C VAL A 118 -7.30 2.43 -5.56
N VAL A 119 -6.93 1.33 -6.22
CA VAL A 119 -5.64 1.22 -6.92
C VAL A 119 -5.50 2.29 -8.01
N LYS A 120 -6.54 2.52 -8.82
CA LYS A 120 -6.54 3.58 -9.84
C LYS A 120 -6.34 4.96 -9.21
N MET A 121 -6.99 5.24 -8.08
CA MET A 121 -6.79 6.50 -7.34
C MET A 121 -5.35 6.66 -6.85
N VAL A 122 -4.75 5.57 -6.34
CA VAL A 122 -3.33 5.58 -5.91
C VAL A 122 -2.41 5.84 -7.11
N HIS A 123 -2.61 5.16 -8.25
CA HIS A 123 -1.83 5.41 -9.46
C HIS A 123 -1.94 6.85 -9.95
N MET A 124 -3.14 7.42 -9.95
CA MET A 124 -3.34 8.84 -10.31
C MET A 124 -2.58 9.79 -9.36
N ALA A 125 -2.60 9.50 -8.05
CA ALA A 125 -1.87 10.28 -7.07
C ALA A 125 -0.35 10.12 -7.21
N HIS A 126 0.14 8.91 -7.52
CA HIS A 126 1.56 8.61 -7.70
C HIS A 126 2.13 9.18 -9.00
N ALA A 127 1.31 9.36 -10.04
CA ALA A 127 1.75 9.83 -11.35
C ALA A 127 2.48 11.19 -11.29
N SER A 128 2.10 12.08 -10.37
CA SER A 128 2.77 13.38 -10.19
C SER A 128 3.94 13.34 -9.21
N VAL A 129 4.16 12.24 -8.50
CA VAL A 129 5.19 12.11 -7.45
C VAL A 129 6.44 11.48 -8.05
N ASN A 130 7.19 12.29 -8.76
CA ASN A 130 8.46 11.89 -9.37
C ASN A 130 9.43 13.08 -9.42
N GLY A 131 10.71 12.78 -9.59
CA GLY A 131 11.77 13.77 -9.67
C GLY A 131 13.12 13.13 -9.95
N PRO A 132 14.22 13.90 -9.94
CA PRO A 132 15.55 13.36 -10.24
C PRO A 132 15.92 12.21 -9.28
N GLY A 133 16.04 10.99 -9.81
CA GLY A 133 16.46 9.81 -9.06
C GLY A 133 15.38 9.17 -8.17
N TYR A 134 14.09 9.51 -8.35
CA TYR A 134 13.00 8.78 -7.70
C TYR A 134 11.68 8.88 -8.48
N SER A 135 10.82 7.88 -8.29
CA SER A 135 9.43 7.89 -8.75
C SER A 135 8.58 7.09 -7.77
N ALA A 136 7.37 7.56 -7.46
CA ALA A 136 6.41 6.78 -6.67
C ALA A 136 5.92 5.51 -7.38
N ASP A 137 6.12 5.42 -8.70
CA ASP A 137 5.88 4.22 -9.50
C ASP A 137 7.09 3.26 -9.55
N ASP A 138 8.21 3.57 -8.89
CA ASP A 138 9.36 2.66 -8.80
C ASP A 138 8.98 1.40 -7.98
N PRO A 139 8.99 0.19 -8.59
CA PRO A 139 8.60 -1.03 -7.91
C PRO A 139 9.55 -1.41 -6.77
N THR A 140 10.81 -0.99 -6.80
CA THR A 140 11.77 -1.23 -5.71
C THR A 140 11.43 -0.39 -4.48
N LEU A 141 11.04 0.87 -4.68
CA LEU A 141 10.59 1.73 -3.59
C LEU A 141 9.24 1.26 -3.03
N GLN A 142 8.30 0.85 -3.89
CA GLN A 142 7.02 0.29 -3.45
C GLN A 142 7.19 -1.01 -2.66
N LEU A 143 8.11 -1.88 -3.08
CA LEU A 143 8.45 -3.10 -2.35
C LEU A 143 8.93 -2.78 -0.93
N TRP A 144 9.84 -1.79 -0.77
CA TRP A 144 10.26 -1.35 0.55
C TRP A 144 9.09 -0.81 1.38
N VAL A 145 8.24 0.03 0.79
CA VAL A 145 7.07 0.57 1.48
C VAL A 145 6.15 -0.54 1.98
N ALA A 146 5.79 -1.51 1.14
CA ALA A 146 4.96 -2.64 1.55
C ALA A 146 5.65 -3.53 2.62
N ALA A 147 6.97 -3.73 2.51
CA ALA A 147 7.74 -4.48 3.50
C ALA A 147 7.67 -3.84 4.90
N THR A 148 7.75 -2.52 5.00
CA THR A 148 7.60 -1.81 6.29
C THR A 148 6.21 -2.01 6.90
N LEU A 149 5.15 -2.05 6.07
CA LEU A 149 3.79 -2.28 6.54
C LEU A 149 3.63 -3.69 7.12
N TYR A 150 4.21 -4.70 6.47
CA TYR A 150 4.25 -6.06 6.99
C TYR A 150 5.02 -6.15 8.31
N ALA A 151 6.26 -5.67 8.34
CA ALA A 151 7.13 -5.78 9.51
C ALA A 151 6.53 -5.08 10.74
N VAL A 152 6.01 -3.87 10.57
CA VAL A 152 5.41 -3.09 11.67
C VAL A 152 4.06 -3.68 12.09
N GLY A 153 3.18 -3.98 11.13
CA GLY A 153 1.83 -4.47 11.43
C GLY A 153 1.87 -5.81 12.18
N THR A 154 2.63 -6.77 11.66
CA THR A 154 2.75 -8.11 12.27
C THR A 154 3.58 -8.11 13.56
N GLY A 155 4.61 -7.27 13.64
CA GLY A 155 5.40 -7.10 14.86
C GLY A 155 4.58 -6.53 16.00
N LEU A 156 3.77 -5.49 15.74
CA LEU A 156 2.91 -4.87 16.74
C LEU A 156 1.78 -5.81 17.16
N TYR A 157 1.13 -6.48 16.20
CA TYR A 157 0.09 -7.46 16.50
C TYR A 157 0.61 -8.56 17.43
N GLN A 158 1.74 -9.19 17.11
CA GLN A 158 2.27 -10.29 17.91
C GLN A 158 2.75 -9.85 19.30
N ARG A 159 3.21 -8.60 19.45
CA ARG A 159 3.59 -8.05 20.75
C ARG A 159 2.40 -7.86 21.69
N ILE A 160 1.19 -7.73 21.15
CA ILE A 160 -0.03 -7.45 21.91
C ILE A 160 -0.88 -8.71 22.08
N PHE A 161 -1.03 -9.51 21.04
CA PHE A 161 -1.89 -10.68 21.02
C PHE A 161 -1.14 -12.02 21.16
N GLY A 162 0.19 -11.98 21.23
CA GLY A 162 1.05 -13.16 21.31
C GLY A 162 1.56 -13.61 19.94
N ASN A 163 2.57 -14.50 19.97
CA ASN A 163 3.20 -14.99 18.75
C ASN A 163 2.24 -15.86 17.93
N MET A 164 2.30 -15.72 16.60
CA MET A 164 1.63 -16.64 15.69
C MET A 164 2.46 -17.92 15.56
N ASP A 165 1.78 -19.06 15.36
CA ASP A 165 2.46 -20.26 14.87
C ASP A 165 3.00 -20.02 13.45
N GLU A 166 4.01 -20.81 13.05
CA GLU A 166 4.73 -20.60 11.79
C GLU A 166 3.82 -20.70 10.55
N GLU A 167 2.82 -21.59 10.57
CA GLU A 167 1.91 -21.78 9.45
C GLU A 167 1.01 -20.56 9.24
N THR A 168 0.37 -20.08 10.32
CA THR A 168 -0.42 -18.84 10.29
C THR A 168 0.44 -17.65 9.88
N ALA A 169 1.66 -17.58 10.40
CA ALA A 169 2.63 -16.54 10.09
C ALA A 169 3.00 -16.49 8.59
N GLU A 170 3.27 -17.64 7.97
CA GLU A 170 3.58 -17.75 6.53
C GLU A 170 2.35 -17.48 5.65
N ALA A 171 1.16 -17.96 6.04
CA ALA A 171 -0.07 -17.65 5.32
C ALA A 171 -0.38 -16.15 5.32
N LEU A 172 -0.26 -15.51 6.49
CA LEU A 172 -0.36 -14.06 6.63
C LEU A 172 0.65 -13.32 5.74
N TYR A 173 1.89 -13.77 5.74
CA TYR A 173 2.96 -13.17 4.95
C TYR A 173 2.65 -13.19 3.44
N ARG A 174 2.15 -14.31 2.91
CA ARG A 174 1.74 -14.42 1.50
C ARG A 174 0.64 -13.43 1.17
N GLU A 175 -0.37 -13.30 2.03
CA GLU A 175 -1.47 -12.35 1.80
C GLU A 175 -1.02 -10.88 1.85
N TYR A 176 -0.01 -10.55 2.66
CA TYR A 176 0.53 -9.18 2.75
C TYR A 176 1.12 -8.68 1.42
N ALA A 177 1.50 -9.59 0.52
CA ALA A 177 1.97 -9.23 -0.82
C ALA A 177 0.95 -8.41 -1.62
N ILE A 178 -0.35 -8.51 -1.31
CA ILE A 178 -1.39 -7.70 -1.97
C ILE A 178 -1.11 -6.20 -1.87
N LEU A 179 -0.49 -5.75 -0.78
CA LEU A 179 -0.15 -4.34 -0.57
C LEU A 179 1.00 -3.85 -1.47
N ALA A 180 1.74 -4.77 -2.09
CA ALA A 180 2.80 -4.48 -3.04
C ALA A 180 2.32 -4.74 -4.48
N VAL A 181 1.78 -5.94 -4.72
CA VAL A 181 1.47 -6.48 -6.04
C VAL A 181 0.26 -5.80 -6.68
N SER A 182 -0.68 -5.28 -5.89
CA SER A 182 -1.79 -4.47 -6.41
C SER A 182 -1.37 -3.09 -6.92
N LEU A 183 -0.09 -2.72 -6.84
CA LEU A 183 0.45 -1.49 -7.43
C LEU A 183 1.37 -1.84 -8.61
N ARG A 184 2.68 -1.58 -8.50
CA ARG A 184 3.66 -1.81 -9.58
C ARG A 184 4.64 -2.94 -9.28
N VAL A 185 4.60 -3.53 -8.08
CA VAL A 185 5.54 -4.58 -7.68
C VAL A 185 5.13 -5.89 -8.36
N ARG A 186 6.05 -6.50 -9.12
CA ARG A 186 5.76 -7.82 -9.70
C ARG A 186 5.72 -8.89 -8.59
N PRO A 187 4.90 -9.94 -8.72
CA PRO A 187 4.82 -11.02 -7.72
C PRO A 187 6.17 -11.60 -7.33
N GLU A 188 7.08 -11.77 -8.30
CA GLU A 188 8.40 -12.38 -8.10
C GLU A 188 9.39 -11.47 -7.34
N MET A 189 9.06 -10.17 -7.21
CA MET A 189 9.85 -9.23 -6.40
C MET A 189 9.52 -9.33 -4.91
N TRP A 190 8.32 -9.81 -4.56
CA TRP A 190 7.99 -10.07 -3.16
C TRP A 190 8.79 -11.30 -2.69
N PRO A 191 9.49 -11.24 -1.53
CA PRO A 191 10.31 -12.36 -1.11
C PRO A 191 9.49 -13.65 -0.98
N ALA A 192 10.02 -14.79 -1.39
CA ALA A 192 9.23 -16.02 -1.56
C ALA A 192 8.61 -16.58 -0.26
N ASN A 193 9.19 -16.27 0.90
CA ASN A 193 8.74 -16.69 2.23
C ASN A 193 9.28 -15.75 3.30
N ARG A 194 8.86 -15.93 4.57
CA ARG A 194 9.30 -15.06 5.67
C ARG A 194 10.81 -15.08 5.88
N LYS A 195 11.46 -16.23 5.69
CA LYS A 195 12.93 -16.33 5.81
C LYS A 195 13.63 -15.44 4.78
N ALA A 196 13.18 -15.47 3.52
CA ALA A 196 13.69 -14.60 2.47
C ALA A 196 13.36 -13.12 2.75
N PHE A 197 12.17 -12.84 3.28
CA PHE A 197 11.77 -11.51 3.70
C PHE A 197 12.71 -10.91 4.74
N TRP A 198 12.99 -11.62 5.83
CA TRP A 198 13.87 -11.09 6.88
C TRP A 198 15.31 -10.91 6.40
N LYS A 199 15.80 -11.76 5.48
CA LYS A 199 17.09 -11.53 4.82
C LYS A 199 17.10 -10.24 3.99
N TYR A 200 16.04 -9.98 3.22
CA TYR A 200 15.87 -8.73 2.48
C TYR A 200 15.77 -7.52 3.42
N TRP A 201 14.98 -7.64 4.48
CA TRP A 201 14.80 -6.62 5.50
C TRP A 201 16.12 -6.22 6.14
N ASP A 202 16.88 -7.19 6.64
CA ASP A 202 18.16 -6.96 7.31
C ASP A 202 19.18 -6.31 6.36
N HIS A 203 19.19 -6.72 5.09
CA HIS A 203 20.02 -6.09 4.07
C HIS A 203 19.64 -4.62 3.85
N GLN A 204 18.35 -4.30 3.74
CA GLN A 204 17.89 -2.93 3.59
C GLN A 204 18.25 -2.09 4.81
N ILE A 205 17.95 -2.57 6.02
CA ILE A 205 18.30 -1.86 7.27
C ILE A 205 19.81 -1.58 7.37
N ALA A 206 20.65 -2.52 6.92
CA ALA A 206 22.11 -2.36 6.96
C ALA A 206 22.68 -1.41 5.88
N THR A 207 21.95 -1.17 4.78
CA THR A 207 22.48 -0.45 3.61
C THR A 207 21.82 0.90 3.36
N LEU A 208 20.61 1.10 3.87
CA LEU A 208 19.90 2.37 3.74
C LEU A 208 20.68 3.51 4.39
N LYS A 209 20.76 4.63 3.68
CA LYS A 209 21.40 5.85 4.16
C LYS A 209 20.32 6.88 4.46
N ILE A 210 20.18 7.22 5.72
CA ILE A 210 19.28 8.31 6.15
C ILE A 210 19.76 9.61 5.51
N THR A 211 18.82 10.32 4.89
CA THR A 211 19.09 11.60 4.21
C THR A 211 18.50 12.76 4.99
N GLU A 212 18.92 13.98 4.67
CA GLU A 212 18.32 15.20 5.22
C GLU A 212 16.80 15.30 4.94
N TYR A 213 16.32 14.77 3.81
CA TYR A 213 14.90 14.67 3.49
C TYR A 213 14.16 13.82 4.53
N ALA A 214 14.74 12.68 4.90
CA ALA A 214 14.18 11.78 5.91
C ALA A 214 14.16 12.43 7.30
N GLU A 215 15.22 13.16 7.66
CA GLU A 215 15.30 13.89 8.93
C GLU A 215 14.23 15.00 9.04
N ARG A 216 13.96 15.73 7.95
CA ARG A 216 12.90 16.74 7.92
C ARG A 216 11.52 16.12 8.12
N VAL A 217 11.21 15.05 7.38
CA VAL A 217 9.94 14.32 7.56
C VAL A 217 9.82 13.75 8.98
N ALA A 218 10.90 13.21 9.55
CA ALA A 218 10.91 12.71 10.92
C ALA A 218 10.63 13.83 11.95
N LYS A 219 11.21 15.02 11.76
CA LYS A 219 10.95 16.19 12.61
C LYS A 219 9.49 16.63 12.50
N ASP A 220 8.96 16.70 11.28
CA ASP A 220 7.56 17.06 11.04
C ASP A 220 6.58 16.03 11.61
N LEU A 221 6.97 14.76 11.67
CA LEU A 221 6.17 13.69 12.28
C LEU A 221 6.18 13.75 13.81
N LEU A 222 7.39 13.81 14.40
CA LEU A 222 7.57 13.64 15.84
C LEU A 222 7.33 14.92 16.63
N TYR A 223 7.65 16.07 16.04
CA TYR A 223 7.69 17.36 16.73
C TYR A 223 6.80 18.39 16.05
N ASN A 224 5.66 17.95 15.51
CA ASN A 224 4.77 18.81 14.74
C ASN A 224 4.21 19.97 15.59
N THR A 225 4.82 21.14 15.48
CA THR A 225 4.38 22.35 16.19
C THR A 225 3.13 22.99 15.58
N LYS A 226 2.82 22.64 14.32
CA LYS A 226 1.70 23.17 13.52
C LYS A 226 0.44 22.30 13.60
N ALA A 227 0.53 21.10 14.17
CA ALA A 227 -0.61 20.22 14.37
C ALA A 227 -1.60 20.81 15.41
N PRO A 228 -2.91 20.50 15.30
CA PRO A 228 -3.89 20.91 16.30
C PRO A 228 -3.49 20.44 17.71
N LEU A 229 -3.78 21.25 18.74
CA LEU A 229 -3.37 20.98 20.12
C LEU A 229 -3.72 19.57 20.63
N ARG A 230 -4.87 19.02 20.19
CA ARG A 230 -5.31 17.66 20.56
C ARG A 230 -4.40 16.56 19.99
N VAL A 231 -3.83 16.78 18.81
CA VAL A 231 -2.84 15.86 18.20
C VAL A 231 -1.49 16.02 18.90
N ARG A 232 -1.11 17.24 19.25
CA ARG A 232 0.13 17.52 20.00
C ARG A 232 0.14 16.90 21.40
N ALA A 233 -1.02 16.73 22.03
CA ALA A 233 -1.14 16.15 23.38
C ALA A 233 -0.70 14.67 23.49
N VAL A 234 -0.59 13.96 22.35
CA VAL A 234 -0.11 12.56 22.29
C VAL A 234 1.28 12.43 21.64
N LEU A 235 1.88 13.54 21.21
CA LEU A 235 3.26 13.55 20.70
C LEU A 235 4.26 13.60 21.86
N PRO A 236 5.51 13.13 21.67
CA PRO A 236 6.56 13.24 22.68
C PRO A 236 6.73 14.69 23.13
N LEU A 237 6.73 14.91 24.45
CA LEU A 237 7.10 16.21 25.03
C LEU A 237 8.61 16.39 24.92
N VAL A 238 9.03 17.59 24.53
CA VAL A 238 10.41 18.07 24.67
C VAL A 238 10.50 18.84 25.97
#